data_AF-A0A377PMC3-F1
#
_entry.id   AF-A0A377PMC3-F1
#
_cell.length_a   1.000
_cell.length_b   1.000
_cell.length_c   1.000
_cell.angle_alpha   90.00
_cell.angle_beta   90.00
_cell.angle_gamma   90.00
#
_symmetry.space_group_name_H-M   'P 1'
#
loop_
_entity.id
_entity.type
_entity.pdbx_description
1 polymer ?
#
loop_
_entity_poly.entity_id
_entity_poly.type
_entity_poly.pdbx_seq_one_letter_code
_entity_poly.pdbx_strand_id
1 'polypeptide(L)'
;MSSWKKKTALSRLALACSMAIAAQAAVAATNDISGTTYETYVHDPIAYSNHVGYTGYVGWDHDADGYYNGNIYPVINKSVVNGVISTYYLDDGVDGTANTLNISNSTVHGMITSQCMTSECTDGDYVRDYYQDTLQLTVDNSTIDDTYEHYDYDVTTDGVRDHDVVDTYKYGNAITLDQEANVVIQNNSHVAGITLTQGYYWPDDVTNNPEIFTDTLTVKDSVVTSGAYSELGNTGFYGQSNKPSDYAGTNDAGNDDAALIVTASHSDNAMQTTATFDHSTLTGDVLFSSVFDNNFDPVGHDSNGDGVKDTNGWDDQDSLNLTLTNGSKWVGAAMSDVERTNTLYDYSPNSLWPTDEFNADGDLTSASVYQSGLFNVTLDNASEWDTRKSSNIDTLTINNGSQVNVVNSSLLADSITLE
;
A
#
# COMPACT_ATOMS: atom_id res chain seq x y z
N MET A 1 -19.12 61.03 -17.53
CA MET A 1 -18.03 60.89 -16.53
C MET A 1 -18.18 59.53 -15.87
N SER A 2 -17.06 58.80 -15.82
CA SER A 2 -16.77 57.55 -15.11
C SER A 2 -17.50 57.42 -13.75
N SER A 3 -17.78 56.26 -13.14
CA SER A 3 -16.88 55.12 -12.96
C SER A 3 -17.56 53.99 -12.18
N TRP A 4 -16.98 52.79 -12.32
CA TRP A 4 -16.90 51.70 -11.34
C TRP A 4 -18.16 50.96 -10.91
N LYS A 5 -18.24 49.69 -11.36
CA LYS A 5 -18.59 48.51 -10.52
C LYS A 5 -18.47 47.20 -11.34
N LYS A 6 -17.28 46.89 -11.89
CA LYS A 6 -16.98 45.55 -12.48
C LYS A 6 -15.48 45.21 -12.40
N LYS A 7 -14.88 45.22 -11.21
CA LYS A 7 -13.46 44.86 -11.03
C LYS A 7 -13.12 44.05 -9.77
N THR A 8 -14.09 43.45 -9.09
CA THR A 8 -13.85 42.79 -7.77
C THR A 8 -14.02 41.28 -7.72
N ALA A 9 -14.45 40.62 -8.81
CA ALA A 9 -14.54 39.15 -8.89
C ALA A 9 -13.32 38.52 -9.60
N LEU A 10 -12.88 39.10 -10.73
CA LEU A 10 -11.67 38.69 -11.44
C LEU A 10 -10.38 38.92 -10.63
N SER A 11 -10.37 39.83 -9.64
CA SER A 11 -9.18 40.14 -8.85
C SER A 11 -9.02 39.30 -7.58
N ARG A 12 -9.91 38.34 -7.30
CA ARG A 12 -9.75 37.42 -6.17
C ARG A 12 -9.32 36.04 -6.65
N LEU A 13 -9.91 35.55 -7.74
CA LEU A 13 -9.52 34.27 -8.36
C LEU A 13 -8.17 34.37 -9.08
N ALA A 14 -7.96 35.39 -9.92
CA ALA A 14 -6.66 35.58 -10.57
C ALA A 14 -5.53 35.97 -9.60
N LEU A 15 -5.87 36.62 -8.47
CA LEU A 15 -4.93 36.97 -7.41
C LEU A 15 -4.62 35.77 -6.49
N ALA A 16 -5.56 34.85 -6.30
CA ALA A 16 -5.33 33.57 -5.65
C ALA A 16 -4.46 32.64 -6.52
N CYS A 17 -4.74 32.54 -7.83
CA CYS A 17 -3.90 31.76 -8.75
C CYS A 17 -2.48 32.33 -8.88
N SER A 18 -2.32 33.67 -8.96
CA SER A 18 -0.97 34.27 -9.00
C SER A 18 -0.22 34.23 -7.66
N MET A 19 -0.91 34.22 -6.51
CA MET A 19 -0.28 33.98 -5.21
C MET A 19 0.07 32.50 -4.98
N ALA A 20 -0.76 31.56 -5.46
CA ALA A 20 -0.47 30.13 -5.42
C ALA A 20 0.77 29.80 -6.28
N ILE A 21 0.84 30.32 -7.50
CA ILE A 21 2.01 30.16 -8.39
C ILE A 21 3.27 30.79 -7.76
N ALA A 22 3.15 31.97 -7.14
CA ALA A 22 4.29 32.62 -6.48
C ALA A 22 4.74 31.89 -5.19
N ALA A 23 3.82 31.29 -4.45
CA ALA A 23 4.13 30.47 -3.28
C ALA A 23 4.80 29.15 -3.70
N GLN A 24 4.30 28.50 -4.74
CA GLN A 24 4.85 27.25 -5.27
C GLN A 24 6.24 27.48 -5.89
N ALA A 25 6.46 28.63 -6.57
CA ALA A 25 7.77 29.02 -7.07
C ALA A 25 8.78 29.35 -5.95
N ALA A 26 8.33 29.82 -4.78
CA ALA A 26 9.19 30.05 -3.63
C ALA A 26 9.58 28.74 -2.91
N VAL A 27 8.63 27.80 -2.85
CA VAL A 27 8.86 26.42 -2.37
C VAL A 27 9.82 25.68 -3.29
N ALA A 28 9.68 25.82 -4.62
CA ALA A 28 10.59 25.22 -5.60
C ALA A 28 12.06 25.68 -5.47
N ALA A 29 12.34 26.77 -4.74
CA ALA A 29 13.70 27.20 -4.46
C ALA A 29 14.35 26.46 -3.27
N THR A 30 13.56 25.74 -2.46
CA THR A 30 14.01 25.03 -1.25
C THR A 30 13.52 23.59 -1.13
N ASN A 31 12.55 23.16 -1.95
CA ASN A 31 11.79 21.90 -1.90
C ASN A 31 11.09 21.59 -0.55
N ASP A 32 11.39 22.33 0.51
CA ASP A 32 10.68 22.28 1.79
C ASP A 32 9.28 22.90 1.67
N ILE A 33 8.27 22.05 1.79
CA ILE A 33 6.86 22.42 1.74
C ILE A 33 6.28 22.68 3.15
N SER A 34 7.08 22.62 4.21
CA SER A 34 6.61 22.70 5.60
C SER A 34 5.82 23.99 5.87
N GLY A 35 4.66 23.87 6.51
CA GLY A 35 3.80 25.01 6.86
C GLY A 35 2.98 25.57 5.69
N THR A 36 2.94 24.88 4.56
CA THR A 36 2.27 25.34 3.32
C THR A 36 1.12 24.44 2.89
N THR A 37 0.32 24.91 1.92
CA THR A 37 -0.53 24.06 1.10
C THR A 37 0.19 23.79 -0.21
N TYR A 38 0.36 22.52 -0.58
CA TYR A 38 1.12 22.08 -1.76
C TYR A 38 0.25 21.22 -2.67
N GLU A 39 0.24 21.54 -3.97
CA GLU A 39 -0.44 20.75 -5.00
C GLU A 39 0.61 19.95 -5.75
N THR A 40 0.45 18.62 -5.86
CA THR A 40 1.40 17.78 -6.59
C THR A 40 1.18 17.84 -8.09
N TYR A 41 -0.01 18.25 -8.54
CA TYR A 41 -0.34 18.47 -9.93
C TYR A 41 -0.54 19.95 -10.21
N VAL A 42 -0.01 20.41 -11.33
CA VAL A 42 -0.10 21.81 -11.77
C VAL A 42 -0.41 21.87 -13.24
N HIS A 43 -1.09 22.92 -13.69
CA HIS A 43 -1.27 23.19 -15.12
C HIS A 43 -0.52 24.48 -15.47
N ASP A 44 0.57 24.36 -16.24
CA ASP A 44 1.37 25.51 -16.67
C ASP A 44 1.51 25.53 -18.22
N PRO A 45 1.03 26.60 -18.88
CA PRO A 45 1.07 26.72 -20.34
C PRO A 45 2.49 26.86 -20.92
N ILE A 46 3.48 27.20 -20.09
CA ILE A 46 4.87 27.45 -20.47
C ILE A 46 5.76 26.28 -20.03
N ALA A 47 5.69 25.87 -18.76
CA ALA A 47 6.53 24.80 -18.24
C ALA A 47 6.14 23.42 -18.77
N TYR A 48 4.83 23.20 -19.03
CA TYR A 48 4.28 21.91 -19.45
C TYR A 48 3.53 21.98 -20.79
N SER A 49 3.76 23.02 -21.59
CA SER A 49 3.19 23.16 -22.94
C SER A 49 1.65 23.06 -23.04
N ASN A 50 0.93 23.54 -22.03
CA ASN A 50 -0.55 23.36 -21.85
C ASN A 50 -0.96 21.91 -21.57
N HIS A 51 -0.13 21.20 -20.80
CA HIS A 51 -0.49 19.92 -20.20
C HIS A 51 -0.34 20.00 -18.68
N VAL A 52 -0.89 19.00 -18.01
CA VAL A 52 -0.67 18.79 -16.57
C VAL A 52 0.79 18.40 -16.32
N GLY A 53 1.43 19.13 -15.43
CA GLY A 53 2.72 18.80 -14.84
C GLY A 53 2.55 18.10 -13.49
N TYR A 54 3.49 17.22 -13.17
CA TYR A 54 3.60 16.56 -11.88
C TYR A 54 4.84 17.05 -11.13
N THR A 55 4.66 17.36 -9.86
CA THR A 55 5.66 17.94 -8.94
C THR A 55 5.59 17.29 -7.55
N GLY A 56 5.19 16.02 -7.50
CA GLY A 56 4.99 15.29 -6.23
C GLY A 56 6.13 14.34 -5.85
N TYR A 57 7.25 14.31 -6.59
CA TYR A 57 8.37 13.43 -6.24
C TYR A 57 9.09 13.91 -4.98
N VAL A 58 9.49 12.99 -4.11
CA VAL A 58 10.29 13.26 -2.91
C VAL A 58 11.76 12.96 -3.17
N GLY A 59 12.67 13.74 -2.58
CA GLY A 59 14.11 13.50 -2.69
C GLY A 59 14.94 14.47 -1.83
N TRP A 60 16.15 14.06 -1.46
CA TRP A 60 17.05 14.84 -0.59
C TRP A 60 17.75 16.01 -1.31
N ASP A 61 18.04 15.88 -2.60
CA ASP A 61 18.91 16.81 -3.35
C ASP A 61 18.23 17.55 -4.52
N HIS A 62 18.82 18.69 -4.89
CA HIS A 62 18.53 19.51 -6.08
C HIS A 62 19.80 19.64 -6.95
N ASP A 63 20.44 18.55 -7.36
CA ASP A 63 21.59 18.73 -8.27
C ASP A 63 21.14 19.21 -9.65
N ALA A 64 21.81 20.25 -10.17
CA ALA A 64 21.42 21.00 -11.36
C ALA A 64 21.37 20.19 -12.68
N ASP A 65 21.69 18.90 -12.62
CA ASP A 65 21.69 17.96 -13.75
C ASP A 65 20.31 17.32 -14.01
N GLY A 66 19.29 17.69 -13.23
CA GLY A 66 17.91 17.82 -13.71
C GLY A 66 17.13 16.56 -14.09
N TYR A 67 17.64 15.36 -13.76
CA TYR A 67 16.99 14.10 -14.15
C TYR A 67 16.58 13.19 -12.97
N TYR A 68 17.00 13.50 -11.73
CA TYR A 68 16.90 12.59 -10.57
C TYR A 68 16.46 13.26 -9.26
N ASN A 69 15.72 14.37 -9.34
CA ASN A 69 15.48 15.22 -8.16
C ASN A 69 14.03 15.18 -7.70
N GLY A 70 13.84 15.03 -6.39
CA GLY A 70 12.57 15.28 -5.74
C GLY A 70 12.16 16.75 -5.83
N ASN A 71 10.87 16.99 -6.01
CA ASN A 71 10.23 18.30 -5.89
C ASN A 71 9.96 18.67 -4.42
N ILE A 72 9.85 17.66 -3.56
CA ILE A 72 9.47 17.77 -2.16
C ILE A 72 10.62 17.26 -1.29
N TYR A 73 11.02 18.05 -0.30
CA TYR A 73 11.96 17.62 0.73
C TYR A 73 11.30 16.55 1.63
N PRO A 74 11.97 15.43 1.95
CA PRO A 74 11.39 14.27 2.64
C PRO A 74 10.94 14.50 4.09
N VAL A 75 11.08 15.72 4.62
CA VAL A 75 10.57 16.09 5.94
C VAL A 75 9.42 17.07 5.78
N ILE A 76 8.20 16.54 5.74
CA ILE A 76 6.96 17.30 5.60
C ILE A 76 6.38 17.58 6.98
N ASN A 77 6.20 18.86 7.32
CA ASN A 77 5.70 19.25 8.64
C ASN A 77 4.70 20.41 8.59
N LYS A 78 3.55 20.26 9.26
CA LYS A 78 2.48 21.27 9.32
C LYS A 78 1.96 21.69 7.95
N SER A 79 1.91 20.75 7.02
CA SER A 79 1.50 21.03 5.64
C SER A 79 0.15 20.41 5.32
N VAL A 80 -0.50 20.97 4.31
CA VAL A 80 -1.61 20.33 3.60
C VAL A 80 -1.12 19.99 2.21
N VAL A 81 -1.12 18.71 1.83
CA VAL A 81 -0.73 18.28 0.49
C VAL A 81 -1.98 17.76 -0.22
N ASN A 82 -2.24 18.25 -1.41
CA ASN A 82 -3.30 17.77 -2.28
C ASN A 82 -2.66 17.06 -3.48
N GLY A 83 -2.95 15.76 -3.62
CA GLY A 83 -2.46 14.93 -4.71
C GLY A 83 -1.60 13.75 -4.26
N VAL A 84 -0.69 13.34 -5.13
CA VAL A 84 0.10 12.10 -5.00
C VAL A 84 1.55 12.44 -4.71
N ILE A 85 2.05 12.02 -3.55
CA ILE A 85 3.46 12.08 -3.16
C ILE A 85 4.13 10.79 -3.65
N SER A 86 5.20 10.89 -4.44
CA SER A 86 5.92 9.73 -4.95
C SER A 86 7.32 9.63 -4.35
N THR A 87 7.67 8.47 -3.81
CA THR A 87 9.02 8.13 -3.32
C THR A 87 9.92 7.55 -4.40
N TYR A 88 9.50 7.56 -5.68
CA TYR A 88 10.23 6.92 -6.79
C TYR A 88 11.71 7.36 -6.93
N TYR A 89 12.02 8.62 -6.58
CA TYR A 89 13.39 9.15 -6.60
C TYR A 89 13.98 9.33 -5.20
N LEU A 90 13.29 8.88 -4.15
CA LEU A 90 13.78 8.97 -2.79
C LEU A 90 14.75 7.83 -2.52
N ASP A 91 15.93 8.19 -2.04
CA ASP A 91 17.04 7.28 -1.81
C ASP A 91 17.92 7.81 -0.66
N ASP A 92 19.04 7.15 -0.36
CA ASP A 92 20.02 7.56 0.63
C ASP A 92 20.66 8.95 0.36
N GLY A 93 20.54 9.50 -0.85
CA GLY A 93 21.01 10.84 -1.19
C GLY A 93 22.55 10.95 -1.18
N VAL A 94 23.10 12.04 -1.73
CA VAL A 94 24.56 12.13 -2.00
C VAL A 94 25.44 12.10 -0.73
N ASP A 95 24.83 12.36 0.44
CA ASP A 95 25.50 12.40 1.75
C ASP A 95 25.24 11.16 2.65
N GLY A 96 24.56 10.12 2.16
CA GLY A 96 24.20 8.95 2.97
C GLY A 96 23.15 9.25 4.04
N THR A 97 22.22 10.16 3.72
CA THR A 97 20.92 10.27 4.41
C THR A 97 20.16 8.94 4.30
N ALA A 98 19.17 8.66 5.15
CA ALA A 98 18.42 7.41 5.04
C ALA A 98 17.33 7.55 3.95
N ASN A 99 17.01 6.47 3.21
CA ASN A 99 15.81 6.37 2.37
C ASN A 99 14.56 6.53 3.27
N THR A 100 14.15 7.78 3.53
CA THR A 100 13.22 8.11 4.61
C THR A 100 12.29 9.24 4.21
N LEU A 101 10.99 9.03 4.42
CA LEU A 101 9.95 10.05 4.30
C LEU A 101 9.27 10.24 5.66
N ASN A 102 9.36 11.44 6.21
CA ASN A 102 8.76 11.81 7.49
C ASN A 102 7.64 12.83 7.27
N ILE A 103 6.42 12.46 7.66
CA ILE A 103 5.24 13.32 7.61
C ILE A 103 4.75 13.55 9.02
N SER A 104 4.74 14.80 9.47
CA SER A 104 4.33 15.15 10.82
C SER A 104 3.36 16.32 10.88
N ASN A 105 2.36 16.25 11.77
CA ASN A 105 1.37 17.31 11.98
C ASN A 105 0.70 17.80 10.68
N SER A 106 0.55 16.92 9.69
CA SER A 106 0.17 17.28 8.32
C SER A 106 -1.10 16.55 7.88
N THR A 107 -1.71 17.05 6.81
CA THR A 107 -2.82 16.38 6.13
C THR A 107 -2.44 16.18 4.67
N VAL A 108 -2.54 14.96 4.18
CA VAL A 108 -2.39 14.61 2.77
C VAL A 108 -3.77 14.18 2.28
N HIS A 109 -4.35 14.97 1.39
CA HIS A 109 -5.52 14.61 0.61
C HIS A 109 -5.00 13.94 -0.66
N GLY A 110 -4.98 12.61 -0.67
CA GLY A 110 -4.48 11.76 -1.76
C GLY A 110 -3.63 10.61 -1.26
N MET A 111 -2.44 10.46 -1.83
CA MET A 111 -1.70 9.21 -1.77
C MET A 111 -0.20 9.43 -1.54
N ILE A 112 0.42 8.45 -0.89
CA ILE A 112 1.86 8.20 -0.95
C ILE A 112 2.07 6.94 -1.78
N THR A 113 2.92 7.01 -2.80
CA THR A 113 3.27 5.86 -3.63
C THR A 113 4.76 5.78 -3.90
N SER A 114 5.27 4.60 -4.25
CA SER A 114 6.61 4.44 -4.82
C SER A 114 6.61 4.43 -6.34
N GLN A 115 5.44 4.48 -6.99
CA GLN A 115 5.35 4.43 -8.45
C GLN A 115 5.88 5.68 -9.14
N CYS A 116 6.38 5.46 -10.37
CA CYS A 116 6.63 6.52 -11.32
C CYS A 116 5.32 7.15 -11.79
N MET A 117 5.23 8.48 -11.74
CA MET A 117 4.01 9.24 -12.04
C MET A 117 4.03 9.92 -13.42
N THR A 118 5.12 9.79 -14.18
CA THR A 118 5.34 10.45 -15.47
C THR A 118 5.90 9.49 -16.51
N SER A 119 5.85 9.81 -17.81
CA SER A 119 6.43 8.92 -18.83
C SER A 119 7.96 8.94 -18.92
N GLU A 120 8.62 9.82 -18.17
CA GLU A 120 10.07 10.12 -18.31
C GLU A 120 10.94 9.51 -17.21
N CYS A 121 10.39 8.63 -16.36
CA CYS A 121 11.21 7.88 -15.43
C CYS A 121 12.11 6.94 -16.22
N THR A 122 13.43 7.08 -16.08
CA THR A 122 14.39 6.27 -16.85
C THR A 122 14.51 4.88 -16.26
N ASP A 123 14.03 3.85 -16.96
CA ASP A 123 14.27 2.42 -16.69
C ASP A 123 15.76 1.99 -16.80
N GLY A 124 16.71 2.92 -16.82
CA GLY A 124 18.11 2.60 -17.00
C GLY A 124 18.68 2.02 -15.73
N ASP A 125 19.09 0.74 -15.77
CA ASP A 125 20.05 -0.04 -14.94
C ASP A 125 20.46 0.46 -13.53
N TYR A 126 20.65 1.76 -13.35
CA TYR A 126 20.94 2.49 -12.12
C TYR A 126 19.77 2.56 -11.12
N VAL A 127 18.51 2.49 -11.56
CA VAL A 127 17.34 2.55 -10.65
C VAL A 127 17.21 1.29 -9.80
N ARG A 128 17.81 0.17 -10.22
CA ARG A 128 17.80 -1.09 -9.46
C ARG A 128 18.63 -1.06 -8.18
N ASP A 129 19.62 -0.17 -8.06
CA ASP A 129 20.36 -0.02 -6.80
C ASP A 129 19.54 0.78 -5.76
N TYR A 130 18.69 1.72 -6.20
CA TYR A 130 17.84 2.54 -5.31
C TYR A 130 16.62 1.80 -4.75
N TYR A 131 16.08 0.81 -5.47
CA TYR A 131 14.97 -0.02 -4.96
C TYR A 131 15.40 -1.03 -3.88
N GLN A 132 16.70 -1.28 -3.71
CA GLN A 132 17.19 -2.24 -2.72
C GLN A 132 17.24 -1.67 -1.30
N ASP A 133 17.14 -0.35 -1.15
CA ASP A 133 17.14 0.28 0.16
C ASP A 133 15.73 0.35 0.73
N THR A 134 15.50 -0.34 1.84
CA THR A 134 14.19 -0.34 2.52
C THR A 134 13.74 1.08 2.89
N LEU A 135 12.59 1.50 2.36
CA LEU A 135 11.99 2.80 2.67
C LEU A 135 11.60 2.89 4.15
N GLN A 136 12.02 3.94 4.84
CA GLN A 136 11.53 4.29 6.18
C GLN A 136 10.43 5.36 6.06
N LEU A 137 9.17 4.97 6.15
CA LEU A 137 8.03 5.90 6.10
C LEU A 137 7.47 6.13 7.50
N THR A 138 7.46 7.38 7.96
CA THR A 138 6.81 7.75 9.23
C THR A 138 5.65 8.72 9.01
N VAL A 139 4.48 8.37 9.54
CA VAL A 139 3.26 9.20 9.59
C VAL A 139 2.93 9.50 11.05
N ASP A 140 3.27 10.70 11.51
CA ASP A 140 3.21 11.09 12.92
C ASP A 140 2.20 12.23 13.13
N ASN A 141 1.17 11.99 13.96
CA ASN A 141 0.10 12.97 14.23
C ASN A 141 -0.44 13.61 12.93
N SER A 142 -0.68 12.79 11.92
CA SER A 142 -1.01 13.22 10.57
C SER A 142 -2.19 12.43 10.00
N THR A 143 -2.85 12.99 9.00
CA THR A 143 -3.93 12.32 8.27
C THR A 143 -3.52 12.14 6.82
N ILE A 144 -3.67 10.92 6.30
CA ILE A 144 -3.59 10.65 4.86
C ILE A 144 -4.95 10.08 4.49
N ASP A 145 -5.77 10.94 3.89
CA ASP A 145 -7.07 10.54 3.37
C ASP A 145 -6.96 10.41 1.86
N ASP A 146 -7.41 9.30 1.30
CA ASP A 146 -7.35 8.94 -0.12
C ASP A 146 -8.37 9.71 -0.97
N THR A 147 -8.77 10.91 -0.54
CA THR A 147 -9.89 11.66 -1.12
C THR A 147 -9.54 12.43 -2.39
N TYR A 148 -8.27 12.51 -2.75
CA TYR A 148 -7.83 13.12 -3.99
C TYR A 148 -7.79 12.07 -5.11
N GLU A 149 -8.92 11.98 -5.81
CA GLU A 149 -9.18 10.96 -6.82
C GLU A 149 -8.92 11.44 -8.25
N HIS A 150 -8.98 12.75 -8.46
CA HIS A 150 -8.74 13.39 -9.74
C HIS A 150 -8.08 14.75 -9.57
N TYR A 151 -7.15 15.08 -10.47
CA TYR A 151 -6.87 16.46 -10.83
C TYR A 151 -7.69 16.83 -12.07
N ASP A 152 -8.58 17.81 -11.96
CA ASP A 152 -9.39 18.32 -13.08
C ASP A 152 -9.10 19.81 -13.28
N TYR A 153 -8.44 20.12 -14.40
CA TYR A 153 -8.26 21.47 -14.87
C TYR A 153 -9.23 21.74 -16.01
N ASP A 154 -10.26 22.58 -15.79
CA ASP A 154 -11.21 23.03 -16.82
C ASP A 154 -11.29 24.56 -16.85
N VAL A 155 -10.61 25.19 -17.80
CA VAL A 155 -10.62 26.65 -17.95
C VAL A 155 -10.96 27.04 -19.38
N THR A 156 -11.90 27.97 -19.54
CA THR A 156 -12.20 28.58 -20.84
C THR A 156 -11.69 30.02 -20.89
N THR A 157 -10.72 30.28 -21.76
CA THR A 157 -10.16 31.63 -22.00
C THR A 157 -10.40 32.04 -23.44
N ASP A 158 -10.96 33.23 -23.65
CA ASP A 158 -11.27 33.79 -24.99
C ASP A 158 -12.07 32.86 -25.92
N GLY A 159 -12.89 31.98 -25.34
CA GLY A 159 -13.74 31.03 -26.07
C GLY A 159 -13.04 29.73 -26.48
N VAL A 160 -11.77 29.54 -26.08
CA VAL A 160 -11.05 28.26 -26.19
C VAL A 160 -11.11 27.58 -24.83
N ARG A 161 -11.68 26.37 -24.78
CA ARG A 161 -11.67 25.51 -23.60
C ARG A 161 -10.36 24.73 -23.57
N ASP A 162 -9.69 24.79 -22.43
CA ASP A 162 -8.51 24.02 -22.08
C ASP A 162 -8.91 23.09 -20.94
N HIS A 163 -8.76 21.78 -21.16
CA HIS A 163 -9.29 20.80 -20.24
C HIS A 163 -8.47 19.52 -20.21
N ASP A 164 -7.89 19.28 -19.04
CA ASP A 164 -7.09 18.09 -18.75
C ASP A 164 -7.54 17.47 -17.43
N VAL A 165 -7.57 16.15 -17.40
CA VAL A 165 -7.92 15.36 -16.22
C VAL A 165 -6.84 14.31 -15.98
N VAL A 166 -6.39 14.17 -14.74
CA VAL A 166 -5.54 13.08 -14.28
C VAL A 166 -6.27 12.31 -13.20
N ASP A 167 -6.61 11.06 -13.50
CA ASP A 167 -7.21 10.13 -12.55
C ASP A 167 -6.13 9.56 -11.62
N THR A 168 -6.23 9.86 -10.33
CA THR A 168 -5.29 9.43 -9.30
C THR A 168 -5.77 8.23 -8.49
N TYR A 169 -7.09 7.98 -8.42
CA TYR A 169 -7.66 6.81 -7.71
C TYR A 169 -7.08 5.46 -8.20
N LYS A 170 -6.70 5.39 -9.48
CA LYS A 170 -6.15 4.16 -10.10
C LYS A 170 -4.81 3.71 -9.53
N TYR A 171 -4.12 4.57 -8.79
CA TYR A 171 -2.80 4.27 -8.23
C TYR A 171 -2.86 3.52 -6.91
N GLY A 172 -4.05 3.30 -6.32
CA GLY A 172 -4.28 2.51 -5.11
C GLY A 172 -4.86 3.30 -3.93
N ASN A 173 -4.53 2.87 -2.71
CA ASN A 173 -4.99 3.47 -1.45
C ASN A 173 -4.12 4.66 -0.99
N ALA A 174 -4.42 5.24 0.18
CA ALA A 174 -3.66 6.33 0.79
C ALA A 174 -2.14 6.07 0.87
N ILE A 175 -1.73 4.81 1.10
CA ILE A 175 -0.33 4.37 0.98
C ILE A 175 -0.30 3.17 0.04
N THR A 176 0.45 3.25 -1.07
CA THR A 176 0.62 2.15 -2.03
C THR A 176 2.09 2.01 -2.43
N LEU A 177 2.77 1.00 -1.90
CA LEU A 177 4.20 0.79 -2.04
C LEU A 177 4.51 -0.53 -2.74
N ASP A 178 5.44 -0.49 -3.68
CA ASP A 178 5.94 -1.60 -4.48
C ASP A 178 7.43 -1.89 -4.24
N GLN A 179 7.98 -1.32 -3.17
CA GLN A 179 9.34 -1.50 -2.66
C GLN A 179 9.30 -1.91 -1.19
N GLU A 180 10.37 -2.51 -0.69
CA GLU A 180 10.48 -2.86 0.73
C GLU A 180 10.28 -1.63 1.60
N ALA A 181 9.44 -1.76 2.63
CA ALA A 181 9.10 -0.63 3.47
C ALA A 181 8.99 -0.97 4.96
N ASN A 182 9.55 -0.09 5.78
CA ASN A 182 9.27 0.05 7.19
C ASN A 182 8.35 1.26 7.41
N VAL A 183 7.05 0.99 7.52
CA VAL A 183 6.01 1.98 7.72
C VAL A 183 5.66 2.10 9.20
N VAL A 184 5.74 3.31 9.74
CA VAL A 184 5.36 3.64 11.11
C VAL A 184 4.25 4.69 11.10
N ILE A 185 3.08 4.34 11.65
CA ILE A 185 1.94 5.24 11.81
C ILE A 185 1.73 5.45 13.31
N GLN A 186 1.88 6.67 13.80
CA GLN A 186 1.91 6.92 15.24
C GLN A 186 1.29 8.25 15.68
N ASN A 187 1.04 8.36 16.99
CA ASN A 187 0.62 9.59 17.67
C ASN A 187 -0.71 10.16 17.15
N ASN A 188 -1.78 9.37 17.16
CA ASN A 188 -3.11 9.76 16.68
C ASN A 188 -3.12 10.11 15.17
N SER A 189 -2.39 9.32 14.39
CA SER A 189 -2.46 9.38 12.93
C SER A 189 -3.66 8.62 12.40
N HIS A 190 -4.13 9.02 11.21
CA HIS A 190 -5.25 8.42 10.51
C HIS A 190 -4.90 8.15 9.04
N VAL A 191 -5.00 6.90 8.59
CA VAL A 191 -4.65 6.50 7.21
C VAL A 191 -5.79 5.69 6.58
N ALA A 192 -6.18 6.05 5.35
CA ALA A 192 -7.23 5.39 4.58
C ALA A 192 -6.67 4.34 3.60
N GLY A 193 -6.44 3.13 4.12
CA GLY A 193 -5.94 2.00 3.35
C GLY A 193 -4.43 2.02 3.13
N ILE A 194 -3.86 0.81 3.13
CA ILE A 194 -2.44 0.57 2.89
C ILE A 194 -2.34 -0.62 1.94
N THR A 195 -1.50 -0.50 0.92
CA THR A 195 -1.16 -1.58 -0.01
C THR A 195 0.35 -1.72 -0.08
N LEU A 196 0.82 -2.95 0.17
CA LEU A 196 2.22 -3.35 0.05
C LEU A 196 2.29 -4.47 -0.99
N THR A 197 3.09 -4.27 -2.03
CA THR A 197 3.26 -5.24 -3.11
C THR A 197 4.75 -5.52 -3.33
N GLN A 198 5.08 -6.75 -3.69
CA GLN A 198 6.42 -7.09 -4.13
C GLN A 198 6.64 -6.62 -5.57
N GLY A 199 7.14 -5.39 -5.75
CA GLY A 199 7.20 -4.72 -7.06
C GLY A 199 8.51 -4.86 -7.82
N TYR A 200 9.64 -5.06 -7.14
CA TYR A 200 10.90 -5.42 -7.79
C TYR A 200 11.29 -6.86 -7.46
N TYR A 201 11.91 -7.50 -8.44
CA TYR A 201 12.36 -8.88 -8.35
C TYR A 201 13.78 -8.98 -8.89
N TRP A 202 14.51 -9.99 -8.42
CA TRP A 202 15.82 -10.32 -8.97
C TRP A 202 15.63 -11.05 -10.30
N PRO A 203 16.39 -10.73 -11.36
CA PRO A 203 16.23 -11.40 -12.65
C PRO A 203 16.43 -12.91 -12.50
N ASP A 204 15.44 -13.68 -12.99
CA ASP A 204 15.45 -15.14 -13.07
C ASP A 204 16.81 -15.69 -13.53
N ASP A 205 17.55 -16.24 -12.59
CA ASP A 205 18.69 -17.09 -12.84
C ASP A 205 18.40 -18.54 -12.39
N VAL A 206 19.21 -19.50 -12.81
CA VAL A 206 18.98 -20.94 -12.50
C VAL A 206 19.16 -21.30 -11.01
N THR A 207 19.35 -20.31 -10.14
CA THR A 207 19.63 -20.41 -8.71
C THR A 207 18.63 -19.58 -7.93
N ASN A 208 18.00 -20.16 -6.91
CA ASN A 208 17.13 -19.41 -6.02
C ASN A 208 17.89 -18.33 -5.26
N ASN A 209 17.24 -17.19 -5.06
CA ASN A 209 17.81 -16.09 -4.31
C ASN A 209 17.40 -16.18 -2.83
N PRO A 210 18.33 -16.29 -1.86
CA PRO A 210 17.99 -16.39 -0.44
C PRO A 210 17.57 -15.05 0.20
N GLU A 211 17.56 -13.94 -0.54
CA GLU A 211 17.05 -12.66 -0.06
C GLU A 211 15.55 -12.75 0.26
N ILE A 212 15.05 -11.91 1.17
CA ILE A 212 13.64 -11.91 1.57
C ILE A 212 13.13 -10.48 1.43
N PHE A 213 12.11 -10.27 0.59
CA PHE A 213 11.44 -8.98 0.47
C PHE A 213 10.68 -8.69 1.76
N THR A 214 11.21 -7.79 2.58
CA THR A 214 10.74 -7.60 3.95
C THR A 214 9.96 -6.30 4.10
N ASP A 215 8.73 -6.41 4.60
CA ASP A 215 7.92 -5.26 4.98
C ASP A 215 7.58 -5.26 6.46
N THR A 216 7.63 -4.08 7.08
CA THR A 216 7.11 -3.87 8.43
C THR A 216 6.09 -2.73 8.45
N LEU A 217 4.94 -2.99 9.07
CA LEU A 217 3.92 -2.00 9.38
C LEU A 217 3.73 -1.93 10.89
N THR A 218 4.02 -0.80 11.50
CA THR A 218 3.78 -0.54 12.92
C THR A 218 2.80 0.60 13.09
N VAL A 219 1.64 0.31 13.69
CA VAL A 219 0.60 1.29 14.00
C VAL A 219 0.47 1.44 15.51
N LYS A 220 0.68 2.66 16.02
CA LYS A 220 0.71 2.98 17.46
C LYS A 220 -0.22 4.14 17.79
N ASP A 221 -1.12 3.95 18.73
CA ASP A 221 -2.07 4.97 19.15
C ASP A 221 -2.79 5.65 17.97
N SER A 222 -3.11 4.88 16.91
CA SER A 222 -3.52 5.42 15.60
C SER A 222 -4.62 4.57 14.96
N VAL A 223 -5.15 5.05 13.82
CA VAL A 223 -6.26 4.41 13.11
C VAL A 223 -5.89 4.16 11.65
N VAL A 224 -6.14 2.94 11.19
CA VAL A 224 -6.14 2.58 9.76
C VAL A 224 -7.55 2.14 9.38
N THR A 225 -8.12 2.78 8.36
CA THR A 225 -9.43 2.43 7.81
C THR A 225 -9.28 1.83 6.41
N SER A 226 -10.37 1.31 5.85
CA SER A 226 -10.45 0.97 4.44
C SER A 226 -10.11 2.18 3.57
N GLY A 227 -9.36 1.95 2.50
CA GLY A 227 -9.16 2.92 1.42
C GLY A 227 -10.07 2.63 0.23
N ALA A 228 -9.90 3.35 -0.87
CA ALA A 228 -10.65 3.19 -2.10
C ALA A 228 -9.71 3.03 -3.31
N TYR A 229 -9.94 1.94 -4.04
CA TYR A 229 -9.39 1.66 -5.37
C TYR A 229 -10.34 2.10 -6.50
N SER A 230 -11.61 2.27 -6.17
CA SER A 230 -12.65 2.75 -7.07
C SER A 230 -12.98 4.21 -6.80
N GLU A 231 -13.34 4.93 -7.86
CA GLU A 231 -13.76 6.33 -7.77
C GLU A 231 -14.97 6.51 -6.82
N LEU A 232 -14.78 7.19 -5.68
CA LEU A 232 -15.79 7.49 -4.66
C LEU A 232 -16.91 8.35 -5.25
N GLY A 233 -16.57 9.28 -6.13
CA GLY A 233 -17.50 10.24 -6.77
C GLY A 233 -18.63 9.58 -7.59
N ASN A 234 -18.34 8.46 -8.25
CA ASN A 234 -19.29 7.76 -9.11
C ASN A 234 -19.83 6.46 -8.50
N THR A 235 -19.08 5.82 -7.61
CA THR A 235 -19.47 4.52 -7.00
C THR A 235 -20.05 4.67 -5.60
N GLY A 236 -19.84 5.83 -4.95
CA GLY A 236 -20.44 6.14 -3.66
C GLY A 236 -19.92 5.25 -2.55
N PHE A 237 -18.61 5.24 -2.32
CA PHE A 237 -18.02 4.52 -1.19
C PHE A 237 -17.97 5.44 0.04
N TYR A 238 -18.59 5.00 1.15
CA TYR A 238 -18.56 5.72 2.42
C TYR A 238 -17.33 5.30 3.22
N GLY A 239 -16.15 5.81 2.86
CA GLY A 239 -15.11 6.05 3.87
C GLY A 239 -15.58 7.20 4.77
N GLN A 240 -15.53 7.06 6.10
CA GLN A 240 -15.91 8.05 7.16
C GLN A 240 -17.27 7.85 7.89
N SER A 241 -17.70 6.63 8.26
CA SER A 241 -18.84 6.50 9.20
C SER A 241 -18.68 5.36 10.22
N ASN A 242 -19.50 5.38 11.28
CA ASN A 242 -19.48 4.50 12.47
C ASN A 242 -19.63 2.97 12.18
N LYS A 243 -19.46 2.53 10.93
CA LYS A 243 -19.26 1.15 10.48
C LYS A 243 -18.33 1.16 9.24
N PRO A 244 -17.24 0.37 9.21
CA PRO A 244 -16.39 0.16 8.01
C PRO A 244 -17.21 -0.48 6.89
N SER A 245 -16.97 -0.15 5.61
CA SER A 245 -17.49 -0.87 4.42
C SER A 245 -19.03 -1.01 4.34
N ASP A 246 -19.60 -1.14 3.14
CA ASP A 246 -21.03 -1.44 3.00
C ASP A 246 -21.36 -2.88 3.44
N TYR A 247 -20.33 -3.71 3.73
CA TYR A 247 -20.42 -5.13 4.04
C TYR A 247 -21.48 -5.83 3.18
N ALA A 248 -21.59 -5.45 1.90
CA ALA A 248 -22.47 -6.14 0.99
C ALA A 248 -22.05 -7.61 1.06
N GLY A 249 -22.95 -8.46 1.56
CA GLY A 249 -22.67 -9.82 2.03
C GLY A 249 -22.35 -10.82 0.93
N THR A 250 -21.48 -10.44 -0.01
CA THR A 250 -20.80 -11.36 -0.92
C THR A 250 -19.50 -11.81 -0.24
N ASN A 251 -19.13 -13.07 -0.45
CA ASN A 251 -17.90 -13.64 0.09
C ASN A 251 -16.66 -13.16 -0.68
N ASP A 252 -16.74 -12.00 -1.34
CA ASP A 252 -15.77 -11.57 -2.34
C ASP A 252 -14.84 -10.50 -1.74
N ALA A 253 -13.55 -10.65 -2.00
CA ALA A 253 -12.51 -9.68 -1.66
C ALA A 253 -12.68 -8.42 -2.52
N GLY A 254 -13.24 -7.36 -1.93
CA GLY A 254 -13.31 -6.04 -2.55
C GLY A 254 -12.13 -5.20 -2.09
N ASN A 255 -11.32 -4.70 -3.04
CA ASN A 255 -10.18 -3.84 -2.70
C ASN A 255 -10.61 -2.56 -1.96
N ASP A 256 -11.81 -2.06 -2.26
CA ASP A 256 -12.40 -0.90 -1.58
C ASP A 256 -12.77 -1.20 -0.10
N ASP A 257 -12.91 -2.47 0.30
CA ASP A 257 -13.20 -2.81 1.69
C ASP A 257 -11.93 -2.98 2.54
N ALA A 258 -10.77 -3.00 1.88
CA ALA A 258 -9.51 -3.37 2.50
C ALA A 258 -8.85 -2.18 3.18
N ALA A 259 -8.47 -2.39 4.44
CA ALA A 259 -7.60 -1.48 5.19
C ALA A 259 -6.12 -1.81 5.01
N LEU A 260 -5.81 -3.09 4.75
CA LEU A 260 -4.46 -3.55 4.44
C LEU A 260 -4.53 -4.59 3.31
N ILE A 261 -3.75 -4.37 2.26
CA ILE A 261 -3.54 -5.31 1.17
C ILE A 261 -2.05 -5.65 1.11
N VAL A 262 -1.74 -6.95 1.08
CA VAL A 262 -0.38 -7.47 0.92
C VAL A 262 -0.37 -8.45 -0.24
N THR A 263 0.42 -8.15 -1.27
CA THR A 263 0.49 -8.94 -2.51
C THR A 263 1.92 -9.34 -2.80
N ALA A 264 2.23 -10.62 -2.58
CA ALA A 264 3.44 -11.24 -3.09
C ALA A 264 3.28 -11.58 -4.58
N SER A 265 4.36 -11.47 -5.34
CA SER A 265 4.35 -11.65 -6.80
C SER A 265 5.19 -12.87 -7.20
N HIS A 266 5.20 -13.20 -8.49
CA HIS A 266 5.97 -14.34 -9.02
C HIS A 266 7.46 -13.96 -9.12
N SER A 267 8.11 -13.84 -7.96
CA SER A 267 9.51 -13.42 -7.80
C SER A 267 10.41 -14.61 -7.47
N ASP A 268 11.73 -14.45 -7.50
CA ASP A 268 12.70 -15.50 -7.12
C ASP A 268 12.93 -15.58 -5.59
N ASN A 269 12.14 -14.83 -4.82
CA ASN A 269 12.34 -14.64 -3.41
C ASN A 269 11.02 -14.39 -2.70
N ALA A 270 10.90 -14.91 -1.48
CA ALA A 270 9.73 -14.69 -0.64
C ALA A 270 9.52 -13.23 -0.26
N MET A 271 8.25 -12.85 -0.10
CA MET A 271 7.78 -11.66 0.59
C MET A 271 7.33 -11.99 2.01
N GLN A 272 7.96 -11.36 3.01
CA GLN A 272 7.57 -11.51 4.42
C GLN A 272 7.16 -10.17 5.02
N THR A 273 5.87 -10.05 5.31
CA THR A 273 5.28 -8.84 5.89
C THR A 273 4.92 -9.07 7.36
N THR A 274 5.33 -8.14 8.22
CA THR A 274 4.91 -8.07 9.63
C THR A 274 4.11 -6.80 9.89
N ALA A 275 2.85 -6.94 10.29
CA ALA A 275 1.98 -5.84 10.67
C ALA A 275 1.63 -5.90 12.17
N THR A 276 1.89 -4.82 12.91
CA THR A 276 1.60 -4.72 14.35
C THR A 276 0.78 -3.48 14.67
N PHE A 277 -0.38 -3.70 15.30
CA PHE A 277 -1.26 -2.66 15.83
C PHE A 277 -1.20 -2.66 17.35
N ASP A 278 -0.67 -1.58 17.93
CA ASP A 278 -0.49 -1.38 19.36
C ASP A 278 -1.35 -0.20 19.83
N HIS A 279 -2.30 -0.44 20.73
CA HIS A 279 -3.30 0.53 21.17
C HIS A 279 -4.00 1.26 20.02
N SER A 280 -4.34 0.53 18.96
CA SER A 280 -4.75 1.09 17.66
C SER A 280 -6.04 0.47 17.13
N THR A 281 -6.64 1.11 16.12
CA THR A 281 -7.85 0.60 15.46
C THR A 281 -7.57 0.26 14.00
N LEU A 282 -7.97 -0.94 13.59
CA LEU A 282 -8.01 -1.41 12.20
C LEU A 282 -9.47 -1.60 11.78
N THR A 283 -9.88 -0.97 10.69
CA THR A 283 -11.30 -0.85 10.30
C THR A 283 -11.41 -1.09 8.81
N GLY A 284 -11.71 -2.33 8.42
CA GLY A 284 -11.65 -2.81 7.04
C GLY A 284 -11.07 -4.22 6.97
N ASP A 285 -11.16 -4.83 5.80
CA ASP A 285 -10.64 -6.17 5.54
C ASP A 285 -9.10 -6.14 5.43
N VAL A 286 -8.48 -7.29 5.68
CA VAL A 286 -7.06 -7.53 5.42
C VAL A 286 -6.98 -8.59 4.35
N LEU A 287 -6.41 -8.22 3.21
CA LEU A 287 -6.25 -9.09 2.04
C LEU A 287 -4.79 -9.50 1.92
N PHE A 288 -4.56 -10.79 1.78
CA PHE A 288 -3.25 -11.37 1.50
C PHE A 288 -3.35 -12.23 0.25
N SER A 289 -2.47 -12.00 -0.72
CA SER A 289 -2.36 -12.85 -1.89
C SER A 289 -0.92 -13.22 -2.16
N SER A 290 -0.70 -14.46 -2.59
CA SER A 290 0.62 -15.00 -2.92
C SER A 290 0.50 -16.00 -4.06
N VAL A 291 1.56 -16.08 -4.86
CA VAL A 291 1.78 -17.08 -5.90
C VAL A 291 3.10 -17.76 -5.62
N PHE A 292 3.32 -18.96 -6.16
CA PHE A 292 4.63 -19.59 -5.98
C PHE A 292 5.73 -18.75 -6.62
N ASP A 293 6.96 -18.87 -6.13
CA ASP A 293 8.13 -18.21 -6.70
C ASP A 293 8.42 -18.70 -8.13
N ASN A 294 9.25 -17.94 -8.85
CA ASN A 294 9.80 -18.38 -10.12
C ASN A 294 10.50 -19.73 -9.95
N ASN A 295 10.40 -20.56 -11.00
CA ASN A 295 10.99 -21.88 -11.05
C ASN A 295 10.40 -22.91 -10.08
N PHE A 296 9.32 -22.59 -9.36
CA PHE A 296 8.46 -23.61 -8.75
C PHE A 296 7.59 -24.31 -9.82
N ASP A 297 7.54 -25.63 -9.77
CA ASP A 297 6.69 -26.48 -10.60
C ASP A 297 5.64 -27.18 -9.70
N PRO A 298 4.39 -26.67 -9.67
CA PRO A 298 3.31 -27.25 -8.86
C PRO A 298 2.98 -28.69 -9.22
N VAL A 299 3.33 -29.16 -10.42
CA VAL A 299 3.12 -30.55 -10.86
C VAL A 299 4.40 -31.38 -10.86
N GLY A 300 5.54 -30.79 -10.49
CA GLY A 300 6.86 -31.39 -10.45
C GLY A 300 7.63 -31.35 -11.76
N HIS A 301 8.94 -31.18 -11.64
CA HIS A 301 9.93 -31.12 -12.70
C HIS A 301 10.82 -32.38 -12.70
N ASP A 302 11.28 -32.80 -13.87
CA ASP A 302 12.28 -33.86 -14.05
C ASP A 302 13.63 -33.20 -14.30
N SER A 303 14.36 -32.96 -13.20
CA SER A 303 15.61 -32.20 -13.23
C SER A 303 16.76 -32.93 -13.92
N ASN A 304 16.67 -34.26 -14.03
CA ASN A 304 17.73 -35.12 -14.56
C ASN A 304 17.45 -35.66 -15.98
N GLY A 305 16.21 -35.52 -16.46
CA GLY A 305 15.78 -35.88 -17.81
C GLY A 305 15.53 -37.37 -18.05
N ASP A 306 15.33 -38.17 -17.01
CA ASP A 306 15.09 -39.63 -17.11
C ASP A 306 13.62 -40.00 -17.34
N GLY A 307 12.73 -39.01 -17.37
CA GLY A 307 11.28 -39.16 -17.53
C GLY A 307 10.52 -39.33 -16.21
N VAL A 308 11.18 -39.24 -15.06
CA VAL A 308 10.58 -39.32 -13.72
C VAL A 308 10.74 -37.96 -13.04
N LYS A 309 9.61 -37.33 -12.71
CA LYS A 309 9.61 -36.10 -11.92
C LYS A 309 10.22 -36.37 -10.54
N ASP A 310 11.15 -35.51 -10.14
CA ASP A 310 11.96 -35.70 -8.94
C ASP A 310 12.06 -34.45 -8.06
N THR A 311 11.60 -33.29 -8.52
CA THR A 311 11.64 -32.04 -7.75
C THR A 311 10.42 -31.16 -7.98
N ASN A 312 10.11 -30.25 -7.05
CA ASN A 312 9.17 -29.14 -7.30
C ASN A 312 9.85 -27.83 -7.71
N GLY A 313 11.18 -27.80 -7.83
CA GLY A 313 11.91 -26.54 -7.99
C GLY A 313 12.03 -25.80 -6.66
N TRP A 314 11.94 -24.48 -6.70
CA TRP A 314 12.24 -23.61 -5.56
C TRP A 314 11.06 -22.68 -5.28
N ASP A 315 10.78 -22.53 -4.00
CA ASP A 315 9.79 -21.63 -3.43
C ASP A 315 10.20 -21.35 -2.00
N ASP A 316 10.42 -20.08 -1.70
CA ASP A 316 10.54 -19.57 -0.36
C ASP A 316 9.17 -19.05 0.09
N GLN A 317 8.83 -19.31 1.35
CA GLN A 317 7.47 -19.09 1.83
C GLN A 317 7.14 -17.60 2.01
N ASP A 318 6.16 -17.10 1.26
CA ASP A 318 5.54 -15.81 1.52
C ASP A 318 4.77 -15.81 2.85
N SER A 319 4.71 -14.67 3.54
CA SER A 319 3.86 -14.57 4.72
C SER A 319 3.36 -13.18 5.07
N LEU A 320 2.17 -13.14 5.67
CA LEU A 320 1.66 -12.00 6.42
C LEU A 320 1.43 -12.39 7.87
N ASN A 321 2.17 -11.75 8.78
CA ASN A 321 1.98 -11.89 10.22
C ASN A 321 1.33 -10.62 10.80
N LEU A 322 0.04 -10.69 11.13
CA LEU A 322 -0.72 -9.59 11.71
C LEU A 322 -0.88 -9.76 13.22
N THR A 323 -0.44 -8.76 14.00
CA THR A 323 -0.57 -8.73 15.45
C THR A 323 -1.40 -7.53 15.91
N LEU A 324 -2.38 -7.79 16.77
CA LEU A 324 -3.09 -6.77 17.54
C LEU A 324 -2.73 -6.91 19.02
N THR A 325 -2.27 -5.82 19.64
CA THR A 325 -1.86 -5.83 21.05
C THR A 325 -2.30 -4.57 21.81
N ASN A 326 -2.26 -4.65 23.14
CA ASN A 326 -2.52 -3.56 24.08
C ASN A 326 -3.89 -2.88 23.88
N GLY A 327 -4.94 -3.70 23.75
CA GLY A 327 -6.31 -3.22 23.57
C GLY A 327 -6.63 -2.74 22.16
N SER A 328 -5.82 -3.11 21.17
CA SER A 328 -6.12 -2.83 19.76
C SER A 328 -7.42 -3.53 19.32
N LYS A 329 -8.11 -2.90 18.37
CA LYS A 329 -9.38 -3.42 17.84
C LYS A 329 -9.37 -3.50 16.32
N TRP A 330 -9.75 -4.67 15.79
CA TRP A 330 -10.01 -4.88 14.38
C TRP A 330 -11.49 -5.13 14.12
N VAL A 331 -12.05 -4.45 13.11
CA VAL A 331 -13.39 -4.72 12.57
C VAL A 331 -13.29 -4.95 11.07
N GLY A 332 -13.41 -6.20 10.62
CA GLY A 332 -13.22 -6.61 9.23
C GLY A 332 -13.07 -8.12 9.06
N ALA A 333 -12.62 -8.57 7.90
CA ALA A 333 -12.34 -9.97 7.60
C ALA A 333 -10.89 -10.19 7.14
N ALA A 334 -10.39 -11.41 7.33
CA ALA A 334 -9.07 -11.84 6.88
C ALA A 334 -9.23 -12.72 5.64
N MET A 335 -8.72 -12.33 4.48
CA MET A 335 -8.87 -13.12 3.25
C MET A 335 -7.50 -13.47 2.69
N SER A 336 -7.29 -14.77 2.44
CA SER A 336 -6.12 -15.29 1.74
C SER A 336 -6.51 -15.82 0.36
N ASP A 337 -5.74 -15.42 -0.66
CA ASP A 337 -5.77 -15.98 -2.02
C ASP A 337 -4.37 -16.48 -2.38
N VAL A 338 -4.14 -17.78 -2.21
CA VAL A 338 -2.82 -18.40 -2.31
C VAL A 338 -2.83 -19.58 -3.27
N GLU A 339 -1.74 -19.74 -4.02
CA GLU A 339 -1.53 -20.93 -4.83
C GLU A 339 -1.22 -22.14 -3.95
N ARG A 340 -1.50 -23.33 -4.47
CA ARG A 340 -1.35 -24.56 -3.67
C ARG A 340 -1.16 -25.81 -4.52
N THR A 341 -0.41 -26.80 -4.01
CA THR A 341 -0.25 -28.12 -4.62
C THR A 341 -0.18 -29.24 -3.60
N ASN A 342 -0.68 -30.43 -3.98
CA ASN A 342 -0.50 -31.68 -3.23
C ASN A 342 0.48 -32.65 -3.89
N THR A 343 1.15 -32.23 -4.96
CA THR A 343 2.18 -33.01 -5.65
C THR A 343 3.55 -32.57 -5.13
N LEU A 344 4.04 -33.26 -4.10
CA LEU A 344 5.24 -32.86 -3.36
C LEU A 344 6.38 -33.88 -3.53
N TYR A 345 7.53 -33.39 -3.95
CA TYR A 345 8.78 -34.12 -4.14
C TYR A 345 9.83 -33.71 -3.10
N ASP A 346 10.03 -32.40 -2.92
CA ASP A 346 11.03 -31.85 -1.99
C ASP A 346 10.42 -31.12 -0.79
N TYR A 347 9.14 -30.76 -0.88
CA TYR A 347 8.44 -29.96 0.11
C TYR A 347 7.60 -30.83 1.04
N SER A 348 7.44 -30.35 2.28
CA SER A 348 6.44 -30.88 3.21
C SER A 348 5.18 -30.03 3.15
N PRO A 349 3.99 -30.61 3.30
CA PRO A 349 2.75 -29.85 3.44
C PRO A 349 2.85 -28.80 4.55
N ASN A 350 2.32 -27.61 4.31
CA ASN A 350 2.30 -26.48 5.25
C ASN A 350 0.88 -26.06 5.66
N SER A 351 -0.17 -26.62 5.04
CA SER A 351 -1.56 -26.21 5.28
C SER A 351 -2.59 -27.35 5.25
N LEU A 352 -3.71 -27.14 5.94
CA LEU A 352 -4.87 -28.03 6.06
C LEU A 352 -6.11 -27.46 5.34
N TRP A 353 -6.42 -27.95 4.14
CA TRP A 353 -7.60 -27.47 3.44
C TRP A 353 -8.84 -28.34 3.71
N PRO A 354 -10.05 -27.73 3.78
CA PRO A 354 -11.31 -28.48 3.99
C PRO A 354 -11.62 -29.56 2.93
N THR A 355 -10.94 -29.51 1.77
CA THR A 355 -11.11 -30.44 0.65
C THR A 355 -10.07 -31.56 0.60
N ASP A 356 -9.19 -31.66 1.60
CA ASP A 356 -8.04 -32.58 1.60
C ASP A 356 -8.43 -34.04 1.81
N GLU A 357 -7.43 -34.93 1.74
CA GLU A 357 -7.64 -36.38 1.79
C GLU A 357 -8.31 -36.84 3.10
N PHE A 358 -9.42 -37.55 2.91
CA PHE A 358 -10.12 -38.26 3.97
C PHE A 358 -9.73 -39.74 3.95
N ASN A 359 -9.52 -40.35 5.12
CA ASN A 359 -9.40 -41.81 5.20
C ASN A 359 -10.71 -42.50 4.78
N ALA A 360 -10.65 -43.83 4.73
CA ALA A 360 -11.82 -44.68 4.45
C ALA A 360 -12.98 -44.49 5.45
N ASP A 361 -12.71 -43.95 6.64
CA ASP A 361 -13.69 -43.65 7.68
C ASP A 361 -14.29 -42.23 7.55
N GLY A 362 -13.76 -41.40 6.63
CA GLY A 362 -14.20 -40.03 6.38
C GLY A 362 -13.53 -38.99 7.26
N ASP A 363 -12.45 -39.32 7.96
CA ASP A 363 -11.65 -38.37 8.75
C ASP A 363 -10.55 -37.73 7.89
N LEU A 364 -10.34 -36.42 8.06
CA LEU A 364 -9.21 -35.71 7.48
C LEU A 364 -7.89 -36.30 7.98
N THR A 365 -7.03 -36.79 7.10
CA THR A 365 -5.86 -37.58 7.53
C THR A 365 -4.50 -36.89 7.55
N SER A 366 -4.32 -35.75 6.89
CA SER A 366 -3.08 -34.97 6.97
C SER A 366 -3.21 -33.65 6.23
N ALA A 367 -2.40 -32.67 6.63
CA ALA A 367 -1.97 -31.60 5.73
C ALA A 367 -1.38 -32.29 4.51
N SER A 368 -1.99 -32.07 3.34
CA SER A 368 -1.57 -32.73 2.09
C SER A 368 -1.10 -31.71 1.06
N VAL A 369 -1.14 -30.43 1.42
CA VAL A 369 -0.94 -29.32 0.51
C VAL A 369 0.18 -28.42 1.00
N TYR A 370 0.99 -27.99 0.05
CA TYR A 370 1.90 -26.87 0.18
C TYR A 370 1.26 -25.65 -0.50
N GLN A 371 1.12 -24.54 0.23
CA GLN A 371 0.65 -23.25 -0.28
C GLN A 371 1.81 -22.27 -0.44
N SER A 372 1.68 -21.34 -1.38
CA SER A 372 2.68 -20.31 -1.66
C SER A 372 2.83 -19.26 -0.54
N GLY A 373 1.78 -19.01 0.24
CA GLY A 373 1.82 -18.01 1.31
C GLY A 373 1.06 -18.39 2.57
N LEU A 374 1.51 -17.88 3.72
CA LEU A 374 0.88 -18.06 5.04
C LEU A 374 0.39 -16.75 5.65
N PHE A 375 -0.89 -16.66 5.99
CA PHE A 375 -1.51 -15.55 6.70
C PHE A 375 -1.79 -15.92 8.16
N ASN A 376 -1.03 -15.34 9.09
CA ASN A 376 -1.16 -15.57 10.53
C ASN A 376 -1.71 -14.34 11.25
N VAL A 377 -2.60 -14.57 12.23
CA VAL A 377 -3.18 -13.53 13.09
C VAL A 377 -2.92 -13.83 14.57
N THR A 378 -2.41 -12.83 15.29
CA THR A 378 -2.21 -12.88 16.74
C THR A 378 -2.97 -11.75 17.42
N LEU A 379 -3.77 -12.08 18.44
CA LEU A 379 -4.38 -11.12 19.34
C LEU A 379 -3.79 -11.26 20.74
N ASP A 380 -3.29 -10.17 21.29
CA ASP A 380 -2.62 -10.15 22.58
C ASP A 380 -3.06 -8.97 23.45
N ASN A 381 -2.86 -9.08 24.76
CA ASN A 381 -3.08 -8.03 25.77
C ASN A 381 -4.43 -7.30 25.62
N ALA A 382 -5.53 -8.05 25.80
CA ALA A 382 -6.91 -7.57 25.75
C ALA A 382 -7.35 -6.95 24.41
N SER A 383 -6.78 -7.42 23.29
CA SER A 383 -7.17 -6.99 21.95
C SER A 383 -8.43 -7.71 21.44
N GLU A 384 -9.10 -7.12 20.45
CA GLU A 384 -10.37 -7.61 19.94
C GLU A 384 -10.41 -7.64 18.41
N TRP A 385 -10.94 -8.72 17.83
CA TRP A 385 -11.32 -8.79 16.43
C TRP A 385 -12.80 -9.12 16.27
N ASP A 386 -13.56 -8.19 15.68
CA ASP A 386 -14.95 -8.36 15.27
C ASP A 386 -15.02 -8.76 13.79
N THR A 387 -15.23 -10.05 13.50
CA THR A 387 -15.30 -10.51 12.11
C THR A 387 -16.60 -10.09 11.44
N ARG A 388 -16.55 -9.83 10.13
CA ARG A 388 -17.68 -9.28 9.35
C ARG A 388 -18.04 -10.05 8.08
N LYS A 389 -17.07 -10.74 7.48
CA LYS A 389 -17.24 -11.64 6.33
C LYS A 389 -16.55 -12.97 6.63
N SER A 390 -16.60 -13.90 5.69
CA SER A 390 -15.81 -15.13 5.76
C SER A 390 -14.33 -14.79 5.88
N SER A 391 -13.65 -15.41 6.84
CA SER A 391 -12.22 -15.25 7.05
C SER A 391 -11.50 -16.58 6.85
N ASN A 392 -10.35 -16.56 6.17
CA ASN A 392 -9.50 -17.71 5.90
C ASN A 392 -8.04 -17.32 6.18
N ILE A 393 -7.42 -18.00 7.15
CA ILE A 393 -6.06 -17.76 7.62
C ILE A 393 -5.41 -19.09 7.98
N ASP A 394 -4.11 -19.11 8.25
CA ASP A 394 -3.39 -20.34 8.58
C ASP A 394 -3.32 -20.53 10.09
N THR A 395 -2.86 -19.51 10.80
CA THR A 395 -2.75 -19.55 12.27
C THR A 395 -3.52 -18.42 12.92
N LEU A 396 -4.32 -18.77 13.94
CA LEU A 396 -4.91 -17.83 14.88
C LEU A 396 -4.40 -18.08 16.29
N THR A 397 -3.79 -17.06 16.89
CA THR A 397 -3.35 -17.08 18.29
C THR A 397 -4.11 -16.02 19.10
N ILE A 398 -4.73 -16.42 20.22
CA ILE A 398 -5.50 -15.52 21.10
C ILE A 398 -4.97 -15.64 22.53
N ASN A 399 -4.35 -14.58 23.03
CA ASN A 399 -3.63 -14.56 24.29
C ASN A 399 -4.08 -13.42 25.22
N ASN A 400 -3.77 -13.57 26.50
CA ASN A 400 -3.78 -12.49 27.51
C ASN A 400 -5.10 -11.68 27.56
N GLY A 401 -6.23 -12.40 27.56
CA GLY A 401 -7.56 -11.80 27.68
C GLY A 401 -8.10 -11.18 26.39
N SER A 402 -7.46 -11.44 25.25
CA SER A 402 -7.96 -11.05 23.93
C SER A 402 -9.14 -11.90 23.49
N GLN A 403 -9.89 -11.43 22.49
CA GLN A 403 -11.08 -12.12 22.00
C GLN A 403 -11.33 -11.93 20.50
N VAL A 404 -12.00 -12.93 19.91
CA VAL A 404 -12.54 -12.86 18.55
C VAL A 404 -14.05 -13.03 18.60
N ASN A 405 -14.79 -12.09 18.02
CA ASN A 405 -16.24 -12.11 17.91
C ASN A 405 -16.65 -12.49 16.49
N VAL A 406 -17.18 -13.69 16.32
CA VAL A 406 -17.69 -14.18 15.03
C VAL A 406 -19.19 -13.87 14.93
N VAL A 407 -19.55 -12.79 14.22
CA VAL A 407 -20.92 -12.27 14.14
C VAL A 407 -21.46 -12.29 12.71
N ASN A 408 -22.34 -13.25 12.40
CA ASN A 408 -22.90 -13.47 11.06
C ASN A 408 -21.82 -13.63 9.96
N SER A 409 -20.69 -14.23 10.34
CA SER A 409 -19.47 -14.44 9.55
C SER A 409 -18.96 -15.87 9.75
N SER A 410 -17.88 -16.23 9.06
CA SER A 410 -17.14 -17.48 9.29
C SER A 410 -15.67 -17.19 9.53
N LEU A 411 -14.98 -18.09 10.22
CA LEU A 411 -13.54 -18.03 10.47
C LEU A 411 -12.98 -19.44 10.34
N LEU A 412 -12.16 -19.63 9.32
CA LEU A 412 -11.40 -20.85 9.07
C LEU A 412 -9.93 -20.56 9.37
N ALA A 413 -9.31 -21.47 10.14
CA ALA A 413 -7.89 -21.49 10.41
C ALA A 413 -7.39 -22.92 10.50
N ASP A 414 -6.18 -23.18 10.02
CA ASP A 414 -5.53 -24.50 10.14
C ASP A 414 -5.24 -24.82 11.61
N SER A 415 -4.82 -23.80 12.36
CA SER A 415 -4.60 -23.91 13.79
C SER A 415 -5.17 -22.71 14.56
N ILE A 416 -5.76 -23.02 15.71
CA ILE A 416 -6.25 -22.03 16.67
C ILE A 416 -5.66 -22.34 18.03
N THR A 417 -4.91 -21.39 18.59
CA THR A 417 -4.32 -21.47 19.92
C THR A 417 -4.96 -20.44 20.84
N LEU A 418 -5.38 -20.87 22.04
CA LEU A 418 -6.02 -20.05 23.07
C LEU A 418 -5.20 -20.15 24.36
N GLU A 419 -4.61 -19.04 24.83
CA GLU A 419 -3.77 -19.00 26.05
C GLU A 419 -4.28 -18.06 27.15
#